data_AF-A0A815AEC4-F1
#
_entry.id   AF-A0A815AEC4-F1
#
_cell.length_a   1.000
_cell.length_b   1.000
_cell.length_c   1.000
_cell.angle_alpha   90.00
_cell.angle_beta   90.00
_cell.angle_gamma   90.00
#
_symmetry.space_group_name_H-M   'P 1'
#
loop_
_entity.id
_entity.type
_entity.pdbx_description
1 polymer ?
#
loop_
_entity_poly.entity_id
_entity_poly.type
_entity_poly.pdbx_seq_one_letter_code
_entity_poly.pdbx_strand_id
1 'polypeptide(L)'
;MTTMFIDSVSFCSIRSIKLFTFGCILAVVLMIFQYEHKLRLFNSPRLMLTLPSLSLISICGFGAALVGFLYPMVITSFERTSVLKHNNNIVRKSELCKAIVIFLGINHLCVKIPFQSDLHFTLTLAFLCIAFWWWFDRSIINFIFSILLSLILTMTIEILLRAGALQYTYSDFYLKTCVPCLTFAGAILTIQITKLLSSSDIPNEQEHIKND
;
A
#
# COMPACT_ATOMS: atom_id res chain seq x y z
N MET A 1 29.78 9.61 -13.28
CA MET A 1 29.12 9.26 -12.00
C MET A 1 27.89 10.12 -11.71
N THR A 2 27.94 11.43 -11.99
CA THR A 2 26.80 12.36 -11.82
C THR A 2 25.68 12.16 -12.84
N THR A 3 26.00 11.84 -14.11
CA THR A 3 25.01 11.58 -15.17
C THR A 3 24.17 10.34 -14.90
N MET A 4 24.80 9.23 -14.50
CA MET A 4 24.12 7.99 -14.05
C MET A 4 23.19 8.20 -12.84
N PHE A 5 23.54 9.15 -11.95
CA PHE A 5 22.72 9.46 -10.78
C PHE A 5 21.49 10.28 -11.17
N ILE A 6 21.63 11.22 -12.11
CA ILE A 6 20.53 12.04 -12.65
C ILE A 6 19.51 11.17 -13.37
N ASP A 7 19.96 10.21 -14.19
CA ASP A 7 19.06 9.30 -14.90
C ASP A 7 18.29 8.42 -13.90
N SER A 8 18.97 7.87 -12.89
CA SER A 8 18.35 7.07 -11.82
C SER A 8 17.30 7.86 -11.03
N VAL A 9 17.57 9.14 -10.73
CA VAL A 9 16.62 10.04 -10.03
C VAL A 9 15.40 10.35 -10.91
N SER A 10 15.60 10.57 -12.20
CA SER A 10 14.52 10.82 -13.17
C SER A 10 13.59 9.60 -13.31
N PHE A 11 14.15 8.39 -13.43
CA PHE A 11 13.35 7.14 -13.45
C PHE A 11 12.58 6.93 -12.14
N CYS A 12 13.22 7.19 -11.00
CA CYS A 12 12.57 7.11 -9.68
C CYS A 12 11.40 8.10 -9.55
N SER A 13 11.53 9.29 -10.13
CA SER A 13 10.51 10.34 -10.11
C SER A 13 9.27 9.96 -10.93
N ILE A 14 9.44 9.45 -12.15
CA ILE A 14 8.33 8.98 -13.00
C ILE A 14 7.58 7.84 -12.33
N ARG A 15 8.31 6.89 -11.72
CA ARG A 15 7.72 5.77 -10.98
C ARG A 15 6.89 6.29 -9.80
N SER A 16 7.43 7.23 -9.03
CA SER A 16 6.74 7.83 -7.88
C SER A 16 5.42 8.51 -8.27
N ILE A 17 5.38 9.19 -9.42
CA ILE A 17 4.13 9.79 -9.95
C ILE A 17 3.11 8.72 -10.31
N LYS A 18 3.50 7.64 -11.00
CA LYS A 18 2.60 6.51 -11.32
C LYS A 18 2.01 5.88 -10.06
N LEU A 19 2.84 5.69 -9.03
CA LEU A 19 2.43 5.15 -7.73
C LEU A 19 1.53 6.13 -6.95
N PHE A 20 1.79 7.43 -7.01
CA PHE A 20 0.91 8.44 -6.42
C PHE A 20 -0.50 8.37 -7.02
N THR A 21 -0.60 8.37 -8.36
CA THR A 21 -1.90 8.27 -9.05
C THR A 21 -2.60 6.96 -8.70
N PHE A 22 -1.89 5.84 -8.69
CA PHE A 22 -2.45 4.55 -8.28
C PHE A 22 -2.94 4.56 -6.82
N GLY A 23 -2.16 5.13 -5.90
CA GLY A 23 -2.52 5.26 -4.50
C GLY A 23 -3.78 6.09 -4.28
N CYS A 24 -3.93 7.20 -5.01
CA CYS A 24 -5.14 8.02 -4.99
C CYS A 24 -6.37 7.24 -5.51
N ILE A 25 -6.23 6.52 -6.62
CA ILE A 25 -7.32 5.70 -7.18
C ILE A 25 -7.74 4.61 -6.19
N LEU A 26 -6.77 3.88 -5.62
CA LEU A 26 -7.04 2.83 -4.65
C LEU A 26 -7.73 3.39 -3.41
N ALA A 27 -7.28 4.54 -2.90
CA ALA A 27 -7.92 5.20 -1.76
C ALA A 27 -9.39 5.55 -2.04
N VAL A 28 -9.69 6.09 -3.23
CA VAL A 28 -11.07 6.37 -3.66
C VAL A 28 -11.90 5.09 -3.72
N VAL A 29 -11.36 4.01 -4.29
CA VAL A 29 -12.05 2.72 -4.36
C VAL A 29 -12.36 2.18 -2.95
N LEU A 30 -11.40 2.24 -2.02
CA LEU A 30 -11.60 1.81 -0.64
C LEU A 30 -12.68 2.64 0.06
N MET A 31 -12.69 3.96 -0.16
CA MET A 31 -13.72 4.85 0.37
C MET A 31 -15.12 4.51 -0.17
N ILE A 32 -15.25 4.22 -1.46
CA ILE A 32 -16.53 3.80 -2.06
C ILE A 32 -17.02 2.49 -1.41
N PHE A 33 -16.14 1.50 -1.23
CA PHE A 33 -16.50 0.25 -0.55
C PHE A 33 -16.92 0.46 0.92
N GLN A 34 -16.26 1.39 1.61
CA GLN A 34 -16.61 1.76 2.98
C GLN A 34 -17.95 2.49 3.06
N TYR A 35 -18.28 3.29 2.03
CA TYR A 35 -19.55 4.00 1.90
C TYR A 35 -20.74 3.05 1.70
N GLU A 36 -20.62 2.08 0.80
CA GLU A 36 -21.72 1.17 0.41
C GLU A 36 -22.16 0.23 1.56
N HIS A 37 -21.27 -0.17 2.47
CA HIS A 37 -21.54 -1.25 3.42
C HIS A 37 -21.83 -0.83 4.88
N LYS A 38 -21.50 0.39 5.30
CA LYS A 38 -21.88 0.91 6.64
C LYS A 38 -22.18 2.41 6.61
N LEU A 39 -23.49 2.71 6.68
CA LEU A 39 -24.16 3.92 7.18
C LEU A 39 -24.65 4.95 6.15
N ARG A 40 -25.97 5.17 6.23
CA ARG A 40 -26.73 6.41 6.03
C ARG A 40 -26.12 7.61 6.79
N LEU A 41 -24.87 7.98 6.54
CA LEU A 41 -24.17 9.10 7.21
C LEU A 41 -23.97 10.31 6.27
N PHE A 42 -24.18 10.11 4.98
CA PHE A 42 -24.23 11.19 4.01
C PHE A 42 -25.69 11.51 3.72
N ASN A 43 -26.27 12.42 4.50
CA ASN A 43 -27.51 13.11 4.11
C ASN A 43 -27.31 14.03 2.88
N SER A 44 -26.21 13.88 2.14
CA SER A 44 -25.99 14.60 0.88
C SER A 44 -24.83 13.99 0.07
N PRO A 45 -25.02 13.76 -1.25
CA PRO A 45 -23.97 13.27 -2.17
C PRO A 45 -22.82 14.25 -2.39
N ARG A 46 -22.90 15.47 -1.82
CA ARG A 46 -21.88 16.52 -1.94
C ARG A 46 -20.67 16.33 -1.01
N LEU A 47 -20.76 15.45 -0.03
CA LEU A 47 -19.82 15.41 1.07
C LEU A 47 -18.71 14.34 0.87
N MET A 48 -18.82 13.49 -0.16
CA MET A 48 -17.79 12.51 -0.58
C MET A 48 -16.45 13.19 -0.97
N LEU A 49 -16.52 14.48 -1.34
CA LEU A 49 -15.40 15.35 -1.71
C LEU A 49 -15.17 16.50 -0.68
N THR A 50 -15.50 16.29 0.59
CA THR A 50 -15.16 17.30 1.61
C THR A 50 -13.67 17.32 1.92
N LEU A 51 -13.18 18.46 2.41
CA LEU A 51 -11.80 18.68 2.87
C LEU A 51 -11.22 17.50 3.70
N PRO A 52 -11.96 16.83 4.61
CA PRO A 52 -11.49 15.66 5.35
C PRO A 52 -11.20 14.44 4.48
N SER A 53 -12.05 14.12 3.49
CA SER A 53 -11.82 12.97 2.62
C SER A 53 -10.65 13.21 1.66
N LEU A 54 -10.43 14.45 1.22
CA LEU A 54 -9.26 14.83 0.43
C LEU A 54 -7.95 14.64 1.20
N SER A 55 -7.93 14.95 2.51
CA SER A 55 -6.74 14.73 3.33
C SER A 55 -6.34 13.25 3.40
N LEU A 56 -7.30 12.33 3.52
CA LEU A 56 -7.02 10.89 3.55
C LEU A 56 -6.53 10.37 2.19
N ILE A 57 -7.14 10.80 1.09
CA ILE A 57 -6.70 10.46 -0.28
C ILE A 57 -5.26 10.94 -0.51
N SER A 58 -4.95 12.16 -0.06
CA SER A 58 -3.61 12.74 -0.17
C SER A 58 -2.57 11.96 0.66
N ILE A 59 -2.91 11.54 1.88
CA ILE A 59 -2.01 10.72 2.72
C ILE A 59 -1.72 9.36 2.07
N CYS A 60 -2.74 8.69 1.53
CA CYS A 60 -2.56 7.40 0.85
C CYS A 60 -1.71 7.55 -0.42
N GLY A 61 -1.97 8.58 -1.23
CA GLY A 61 -1.17 8.88 -2.42
C GLY A 61 0.28 9.22 -2.08
N PHE A 62 0.49 10.08 -1.07
CA PHE A 62 1.82 10.46 -0.60
C PHE A 62 2.59 9.27 -0.02
N GLY A 63 1.93 8.42 0.77
CA GLY A 63 2.50 7.17 1.26
C GLY A 63 2.95 6.25 0.12
N ALA A 64 2.13 6.12 -0.94
CA ALA A 64 2.48 5.31 -2.10
C ALA A 64 3.69 5.88 -2.88
N ALA A 65 3.74 7.21 -3.06
CA ALA A 65 4.88 7.90 -3.66
C ALA A 65 6.16 7.71 -2.83
N LEU A 66 6.04 7.82 -1.50
CA LEU A 66 7.15 7.65 -0.57
C LEU A 66 7.73 6.22 -0.67
N VAL A 67 6.89 5.20 -0.78
CA VAL A 67 7.35 3.82 -1.04
C VAL A 67 8.08 3.72 -2.37
N GLY A 68 7.50 4.28 -3.44
CA GLY A 68 8.10 4.30 -4.77
C GLY A 68 9.49 4.94 -4.80
N PHE A 69 9.72 5.92 -3.93
CA PHE A 69 10.99 6.63 -3.79
C PHE A 69 11.99 5.95 -2.83
N LEU A 70 11.54 5.52 -1.64
CA LEU A 70 12.40 4.95 -0.60
C LEU A 70 12.78 3.49 -0.84
N TYR A 71 11.85 2.68 -1.36
CA TYR A 71 12.09 1.25 -1.62
C TYR A 71 13.38 0.95 -2.42
N PRO A 72 13.70 1.63 -3.55
CA PRO A 72 14.95 1.40 -4.28
C PRO A 72 16.20 1.76 -3.45
N MET A 73 16.12 2.77 -2.58
CA MET A 73 17.27 3.16 -1.75
C MET A 73 17.52 2.13 -0.65
N VAL A 74 16.44 1.62 -0.04
CA VAL A 74 16.53 0.59 1.00
C VAL A 74 17.08 -0.71 0.42
N ILE A 75 16.57 -1.15 -0.74
CA ILE A 75 17.03 -2.41 -1.34
C ILE A 75 18.48 -2.32 -1.83
N THR A 76 18.87 -1.22 -2.49
CA THR A 76 20.26 -1.04 -2.96
C THR A 76 21.26 -0.93 -1.81
N SER A 77 20.86 -0.29 -0.71
CA SER A 77 21.70 -0.22 0.50
C SER A 77 21.88 -1.61 1.11
N PHE A 78 20.81 -2.42 1.16
CA PHE A 78 20.86 -3.77 1.72
C PHE A 78 21.63 -4.77 0.83
N GLU A 79 21.47 -4.69 -0.48
CA GLU A 79 22.22 -5.49 -1.47
C GLU A 79 23.73 -5.18 -1.42
N ARG A 80 24.11 -3.93 -1.12
CA ARG A 80 25.52 -3.56 -0.95
C ARG A 80 26.14 -4.15 0.32
N THR A 81 25.35 -4.34 1.37
CA THR A 81 25.84 -4.79 2.69
C THR A 81 25.74 -6.29 2.91
N SER A 82 24.85 -6.98 2.20
CA SER A 82 24.61 -8.41 2.39
C SER A 82 24.95 -9.22 1.13
N VAL A 83 25.69 -10.31 1.29
CA VAL A 83 25.93 -11.35 0.25
C VAL A 83 24.63 -12.09 -0.13
N LEU A 84 23.50 -11.71 0.47
CA LEU A 84 22.18 -12.24 0.19
C LEU A 84 21.67 -11.66 -1.12
N LYS A 85 21.98 -12.37 -2.20
CA LYS A 85 21.41 -12.21 -3.54
C LYS A 85 19.89 -12.12 -3.41
N HIS A 86 19.36 -10.90 -3.53
CA HIS A 86 17.93 -10.69 -3.55
C HIS A 86 17.37 -11.47 -4.75
N ASN A 87 16.52 -12.45 -4.46
CA ASN A 87 15.76 -13.10 -5.51
C ASN A 87 14.70 -12.09 -5.97
N ASN A 88 15.07 -11.26 -6.94
CA ASN A 88 14.17 -10.39 -7.68
C ASN A 88 13.20 -11.28 -8.46
N ASN A 89 12.22 -11.85 -7.74
CA ASN A 89 11.12 -12.54 -8.36
C ASN A 89 10.41 -11.54 -9.25
N ILE A 90 10.48 -11.76 -10.56
CA ILE A 90 9.72 -10.99 -11.54
C ILE A 90 8.25 -11.09 -11.13
N VAL A 91 7.71 -9.97 -10.68
CA VAL A 91 6.31 -9.90 -10.27
C VAL A 91 5.48 -9.98 -11.54
N ARG A 92 4.70 -11.04 -11.67
CA ARG A 92 3.76 -11.16 -12.79
C ARG A 92 2.54 -10.28 -12.52
N LYS A 93 2.04 -9.63 -13.58
CA LYS A 93 0.80 -8.83 -13.53
C LYS A 93 -0.39 -9.63 -12.96
N SER A 94 -0.43 -10.94 -13.20
CA SER A 94 -1.45 -11.84 -12.64
C SER A 94 -1.41 -11.94 -11.13
N GLU A 95 -0.21 -12.02 -10.54
CA GLU A 95 -0.04 -12.08 -9.09
C GLU A 95 -0.36 -10.75 -8.44
N LEU A 96 -0.03 -9.64 -9.11
CA LEU A 96 -0.44 -8.32 -8.66
C LEU A 96 -1.97 -8.18 -8.64
N CYS A 97 -2.66 -8.64 -9.69
CA CYS A 97 -4.12 -8.58 -9.75
C CYS A 97 -4.76 -9.37 -8.59
N LYS A 98 -4.23 -10.57 -8.29
CA LYS A 98 -4.65 -11.34 -7.10
C LYS A 98 -4.42 -10.57 -5.80
N ALA A 99 -3.27 -9.91 -5.65
CA ALA A 99 -2.95 -9.12 -4.46
C ALA A 99 -3.93 -7.96 -4.28
N ILE A 100 -4.30 -7.25 -5.35
CA ILE A 100 -5.30 -6.17 -5.32
C ILE A 100 -6.66 -6.71 -4.89
N VAL A 101 -7.11 -7.83 -5.48
CA VAL A 101 -8.41 -8.44 -5.14
C VAL A 101 -8.47 -8.88 -3.68
N ILE A 102 -7.42 -9.53 -3.17
CA ILE A 102 -7.35 -9.95 -1.77
C ILE A 102 -7.31 -8.74 -0.84
N PHE A 103 -6.55 -7.69 -1.20
CA PHE A 103 -6.51 -6.44 -0.44
C PHE A 103 -7.89 -5.77 -0.34
N LEU A 104 -8.62 -5.68 -1.47
CA LEU A 104 -10.00 -5.19 -1.48
C LEU A 104 -10.92 -6.08 -0.63
N GLY A 105 -10.71 -7.39 -0.66
CA GLY A 105 -11.41 -8.36 0.20
C GLY A 105 -11.15 -8.13 1.69
N ILE A 106 -9.91 -7.83 2.10
CA ILE A 106 -9.57 -7.47 3.48
C ILE A 106 -10.29 -6.17 3.88
N ASN A 107 -10.28 -5.15 3.03
CA ASN A 107 -11.03 -3.91 3.29
C ASN A 107 -12.53 -4.16 3.42
N HIS A 108 -13.08 -5.01 2.55
CA HIS A 108 -14.49 -5.40 2.60
C HIS A 108 -14.83 -6.15 3.89
N LEU A 109 -13.94 -7.04 4.35
CA LEU A 109 -14.06 -7.77 5.60
C LEU A 109 -14.18 -6.82 6.79
N CYS A 110 -13.32 -5.80 6.84
CA CYS A 110 -13.32 -4.78 7.90
C CYS A 110 -14.70 -4.09 7.97
N VAL A 111 -15.25 -3.68 6.83
CA VAL A 111 -16.52 -2.93 6.82
C VAL A 111 -17.70 -3.86 7.08
N LYS A 112 -17.76 -5.02 6.43
CA LYS A 112 -19.00 -5.79 6.31
C LYS A 112 -19.23 -6.77 7.46
N ILE A 113 -18.20 -7.35 8.08
CA ILE A 113 -18.43 -8.46 9.03
C ILE A 113 -18.61 -7.93 10.45
N PRO A 114 -19.82 -8.04 11.05
CA PRO A 114 -20.00 -7.80 12.47
C PRO A 114 -19.50 -9.02 13.24
N PHE A 115 -18.26 -8.96 13.72
CA PHE A 115 -17.79 -9.97 14.65
C PHE A 115 -18.44 -9.75 16.02
N GLN A 116 -18.94 -10.84 16.64
CA GLN A 116 -19.48 -10.80 18.01
C GLN A 116 -18.41 -10.57 19.08
N SER A 117 -17.14 -10.79 18.74
CA SER A 117 -16.03 -10.68 19.68
C SER A 117 -14.82 -10.01 19.03
N ASP A 118 -14.38 -8.95 19.67
CA ASP A 118 -13.23 -8.11 19.28
C ASP A 118 -11.94 -8.93 19.09
N LEU A 119 -11.71 -9.93 19.94
CA LEU A 119 -10.54 -10.82 19.84
C LEU A 119 -10.52 -11.66 18.56
N HIS A 120 -11.66 -12.24 18.17
CA HIS A 120 -11.75 -13.05 16.97
C HIS A 120 -11.51 -12.21 15.71
N PHE A 121 -11.95 -10.95 15.74
CA PHE A 121 -11.72 -10.02 14.65
C PHE A 121 -10.24 -9.69 14.47
N THR A 122 -9.56 -9.28 15.54
CA THR A 122 -8.13 -8.94 15.50
C THR A 122 -7.27 -10.14 15.08
N LEU A 123 -7.58 -11.34 15.60
CA LEU A 123 -6.87 -12.56 15.23
C LEU A 123 -7.04 -12.91 13.76
N THR A 124 -8.27 -12.82 13.24
CA THR A 124 -8.56 -13.08 11.83
C THR A 124 -7.78 -12.10 10.94
N LEU A 125 -7.78 -10.83 11.31
CA LEU A 125 -7.12 -9.79 10.54
C LEU A 125 -5.59 -9.91 10.59
N ALA A 126 -5.03 -10.26 11.75
CA ALA A 126 -3.61 -10.57 11.90
C ALA A 126 -3.20 -11.78 11.04
N PHE A 127 -4.00 -12.85 11.05
CA PHE A 127 -3.78 -14.03 10.22
C PHE A 127 -3.81 -13.68 8.72
N LEU A 128 -4.77 -12.87 8.28
CA LEU A 128 -4.84 -12.39 6.89
C LEU A 128 -3.64 -11.55 6.51
N CYS A 129 -3.19 -10.65 7.38
CA CYS A 129 -2.01 -9.83 7.16
C CYS A 129 -0.74 -10.71 7.01
N ILE A 130 -0.56 -11.75 7.84
CA ILE A 130 0.55 -12.71 7.73
C ILE A 130 0.44 -13.55 6.44
N ALA A 131 -0.76 -14.05 6.14
CA ALA A 131 -1.02 -14.83 4.92
C ALA A 131 -0.76 -14.01 3.66
N PHE A 132 -1.15 -12.74 3.65
CA PHE A 132 -0.90 -11.81 2.55
C PHE A 132 0.60 -11.62 2.31
N TRP A 133 1.36 -11.39 3.37
CA TRP A 133 2.82 -11.33 3.29
C TRP A 133 3.42 -12.64 2.76
N TRP A 134 3.03 -13.78 3.31
CA TRP A 134 3.57 -15.08 2.91
C TRP A 134 3.29 -15.44 1.44
N TRP A 135 2.11 -15.09 0.93
CA TRP A 135 1.71 -15.40 -0.44
C TRP A 135 2.43 -14.54 -1.48
N PHE A 136 2.56 -13.23 -1.21
CA PHE A 136 3.01 -12.27 -2.21
C PHE A 136 4.45 -11.82 -2.02
N ASP A 137 4.90 -11.67 -0.79
CA ASP A 137 6.20 -11.06 -0.48
C ASP A 137 6.93 -11.86 0.60
N ARG A 138 7.47 -13.04 0.27
CA ARG A 138 8.25 -13.88 1.20
C ARG A 138 9.54 -13.22 1.75
N SER A 139 9.77 -11.93 1.49
CA SER A 139 10.93 -11.16 1.94
C SER A 139 10.71 -10.59 3.34
N ILE A 140 11.63 -10.90 4.26
CA ILE A 140 11.66 -10.37 5.64
C ILE A 140 11.95 -8.86 5.63
N ILE A 141 12.79 -8.37 4.71
CA ILE A 141 13.10 -6.93 4.61
C ILE A 141 11.83 -6.15 4.27
N ASN A 142 11.05 -6.67 3.34
CA ASN A 142 9.81 -6.03 2.91
C ASN A 142 8.74 -6.11 4.00
N PHE A 143 8.75 -7.18 4.80
CA PHE A 143 7.92 -7.28 6.00
C PHE A 143 8.22 -6.13 6.98
N ILE A 144 9.49 -5.97 7.35
CA ILE A 144 9.93 -4.96 8.32
C ILE A 144 9.65 -3.55 7.78
N PHE A 145 9.96 -3.30 6.50
CA PHE A 145 9.69 -2.01 5.86
C PHE A 145 8.18 -1.69 5.86
N SER A 146 7.33 -2.69 5.60
CA SER A 146 5.87 -2.52 5.62
C SER A 146 5.33 -2.26 7.03
N ILE A 147 5.88 -2.89 8.06
CA ILE A 147 5.53 -2.62 9.46
C ILE A 147 5.89 -1.17 9.82
N LEU A 148 7.12 -0.73 9.52
CA LEU A 148 7.56 0.63 9.83
C LEU A 148 6.69 1.67 9.14
N LEU A 149 6.40 1.46 7.86
CA LEU A 149 5.53 2.36 7.09
C LEU A 149 4.10 2.37 7.65
N SER A 150 3.54 1.20 7.96
CA SER A 150 2.20 1.08 8.54
C SER A 150 2.09 1.82 9.88
N LEU A 151 3.11 1.74 10.73
CA LEU A 151 3.16 2.48 11.99
C LEU A 151 3.18 4.00 11.75
N ILE A 152 4.01 4.48 10.83
CA ILE A 152 4.09 5.92 10.49
C ILE A 152 2.75 6.42 9.93
N LEU A 153 2.14 5.69 8.99
CA LEU A 153 0.85 6.05 8.39
C LEU A 153 -0.26 6.03 9.44
N THR A 154 -0.31 5.01 10.29
CA THR A 154 -1.33 4.89 11.34
C THR A 154 -1.20 6.04 12.35
N MET A 155 0.02 6.36 12.80
CA MET A 155 0.27 7.51 13.66
C MET A 155 -0.15 8.83 13.01
N THR A 156 0.14 9.00 11.72
CA THR A 156 -0.28 10.19 10.95
C THR A 156 -1.81 10.32 10.92
N ILE A 157 -2.51 9.21 10.66
CA ILE A 157 -3.97 9.16 10.65
C ILE A 157 -4.54 9.48 12.05
N GLU A 158 -3.98 8.91 13.11
CA GLU A 158 -4.41 9.21 14.48
C GLU A 158 -4.19 10.68 14.87
N ILE A 159 -3.06 11.27 14.51
CA ILE A 159 -2.79 12.70 14.75
C ILE A 159 -3.84 13.55 14.02
N LEU A 160 -4.17 13.20 12.77
CA LEU A 160 -5.11 13.96 11.97
C LEU A 160 -6.56 13.83 12.48
N LEU A 161 -6.92 12.67 13.05
CA LEU A 161 -8.18 12.47 13.76
C LEU A 161 -8.25 13.30 15.05
N ARG A 162 -7.16 13.33 15.83
CA ARG A 162 -7.06 14.17 17.04
C ARG A 162 -7.10 15.67 16.72
N ALA A 163 -6.57 16.07 15.57
CA ALA A 163 -6.64 17.45 15.08
C ALA A 163 -8.03 17.84 14.53
N GLY A 164 -8.98 16.91 14.46
CA GLY A 164 -10.34 17.15 13.93
C GLY A 164 -10.42 17.30 12.41
N ALA A 165 -9.30 17.12 11.70
CA ALA A 165 -9.25 17.21 10.24
C ALA A 165 -9.79 15.95 9.54
N LEU A 166 -9.84 14.81 10.23
CA LEU A 166 -10.60 13.63 9.83
C LEU A 166 -11.77 13.42 10.79
N GLN A 167 -12.98 13.25 10.25
CA GLN A 167 -14.16 12.86 11.02
C GLN A 167 -14.52 11.42 10.63
N TYR A 168 -14.14 10.47 11.46
CA TYR A 168 -14.46 9.05 11.27
C TYR A 168 -15.41 8.61 12.39
N THR A 169 -16.68 8.35 12.07
CA THR A 169 -17.69 7.86 13.02
C THR A 169 -17.63 6.33 13.13
N TYR A 170 -16.46 5.78 13.43
CA TYR A 170 -16.27 4.36 13.71
C TYR A 170 -15.88 4.17 15.18
N SER A 171 -16.22 3.02 15.75
CA SER A 171 -15.79 2.65 17.11
C SER A 171 -14.26 2.72 17.21
N ASP A 172 -13.73 3.30 18.29
CA ASP A 172 -12.28 3.42 18.54
C ASP A 172 -11.54 2.08 18.36
N PHE A 173 -12.22 0.97 18.66
CA PHE A 173 -11.68 -0.37 18.47
C PHE A 173 -11.48 -0.76 17.00
N TYR A 174 -12.43 -0.40 16.13
CA TYR A 174 -12.36 -0.66 14.69
C TYR A 174 -11.17 0.06 14.07
N LEU A 175 -11.00 1.33 14.43
CA LEU A 175 -9.93 2.16 13.91
C LEU A 175 -8.56 1.62 14.31
N LYS A 176 -8.39 1.25 15.59
CA LYS A 176 -7.13 0.71 16.13
C LYS A 176 -6.73 -0.64 15.55
N THR A 177 -7.68 -1.41 15.02
CA THR A 177 -7.43 -2.76 14.50
C THR A 177 -7.34 -2.77 12.97
N CYS A 178 -8.26 -2.09 12.28
CA CYS A 178 -8.35 -2.15 10.82
C CYS A 178 -7.35 -1.27 10.11
N VAL A 179 -7.15 -0.04 10.61
CA VAL A 179 -6.23 0.92 9.99
C VAL A 179 -4.80 0.36 9.91
N PRO A 180 -4.20 -0.21 10.97
CA PRO A 180 -2.87 -0.78 10.85
C PRO A 180 -2.81 -1.98 9.90
N CYS A 181 -3.79 -2.90 9.89
CA CYS A 181 -3.71 -4.02 8.93
C CYS A 181 -3.94 -3.57 7.47
N LEU A 182 -4.84 -2.60 7.23
CA LEU A 182 -5.04 -2.06 5.88
C LEU A 182 -3.82 -1.27 5.39
N THR A 183 -3.20 -0.47 6.25
CA THR A 183 -1.97 0.26 5.88
C THR A 183 -0.80 -0.70 5.67
N PHE A 184 -0.69 -1.78 6.45
CA PHE A 184 0.31 -2.83 6.26
C PHE A 184 0.11 -3.60 4.95
N ALA A 185 -1.09 -4.10 4.67
CA ALA A 185 -1.38 -4.81 3.43
C ALA A 185 -1.23 -3.89 2.20
N GLY A 186 -1.65 -2.63 2.33
CA GLY A 186 -1.46 -1.60 1.31
C GLY A 186 0.01 -1.28 1.05
N ALA A 187 0.86 -1.27 2.09
CA ALA A 187 2.30 -1.09 1.95
C ALA A 187 2.93 -2.23 1.13
N ILE A 188 2.60 -3.49 1.46
CA ILE A 188 3.07 -4.66 0.71
C ILE A 188 2.62 -4.58 -0.75
N LEU A 189 1.35 -4.25 -1.00
CA LEU A 189 0.81 -4.11 -2.36
C LEU A 189 1.58 -3.04 -3.16
N THR A 190 1.84 -1.90 -2.54
CA THR A 190 2.59 -0.78 -3.15
C THR A 190 4.03 -1.17 -3.49
N ILE A 191 4.68 -1.97 -2.64
CA ILE A 191 6.01 -2.53 -2.90
C ILE A 191 5.97 -3.46 -4.11
N GLN A 192 4.95 -4.33 -4.23
CA GLN A 192 4.81 -5.23 -5.38
C GLN A 192 4.63 -4.47 -6.69
N ILE A 193 3.85 -3.38 -6.68
CA ILE A 193 3.69 -2.48 -7.83
C ILE A 193 5.02 -1.81 -8.17
N THR A 194 5.76 -1.37 -7.15
CA THR A 194 7.08 -0.74 -7.34
C THR A 194 8.05 -1.71 -8.01
N LYS A 195 8.08 -2.98 -7.58
CA LYS A 195 8.88 -4.05 -8.22
C LYS A 195 8.46 -4.28 -9.67
N LEU A 196 7.15 -4.37 -9.94
CA LEU A 196 6.61 -4.56 -11.30
C LEU A 196 7.02 -3.41 -12.23
N LEU A 197 6.89 -2.16 -11.76
CA LEU A 197 7.27 -0.97 -12.52
C LEU A 197 8.79 -0.97 -12.79
N SER A 198 9.59 -1.28 -11.77
CA SER A 198 11.03 -1.40 -11.92
C SER A 198 11.44 -2.46 -12.94
N SER A 199 10.73 -3.59 -13.01
CA SER A 199 11.01 -4.61 -14.03
C SER A 199 10.56 -4.20 -15.44
N SER A 200 9.54 -3.35 -15.56
CA SER A 200 9.08 -2.86 -16.85
C SER A 200 9.92 -1.70 -17.40
N ASP A 201 10.65 -0.99 -16.53
CA ASP A 201 11.51 0.11 -16.93
C ASP A 201 12.85 -0.37 -17.53
N ILE A 202 13.19 -1.66 -17.41
CA ILE A 202 14.34 -2.28 -18.09
C ILE A 202 13.91 -2.64 -19.52
N PRO A 203 14.33 -1.90 -20.56
CA PRO A 203 13.91 -2.18 -21.93
C PRO A 203 14.69 -3.37 -22.49
N ASN A 204 13.98 -4.41 -22.94
CA ASN A 204 14.30 -5.24 -24.12
C ASN A 204 15.78 -5.65 -24.40
N GLU A 205 16.58 -6.01 -23.41
CA GLU A 205 17.86 -6.71 -23.69
C GLU A 205 17.67 -8.23 -23.86
N GLN A 206 16.47 -8.75 -23.58
CA GLN A 206 16.14 -10.18 -23.70
C GLN A 206 15.52 -10.55 -25.07
N GLU A 207 15.15 -9.59 -25.92
CA GLU A 207 14.63 -9.89 -27.27
C GLU A 207 15.75 -10.10 -28.31
N HIS A 208 16.98 -9.65 -28.04
CA HIS A 208 18.12 -9.87 -28.94
C HIS A 208 18.81 -11.24 -28.76
N ILE A 209 18.62 -11.93 -27.63
CA ILE A 209 19.26 -13.24 -27.37
C ILE A 209 18.38 -14.41 -27.88
N LYS A 210 17.14 -14.16 -28.29
CA LYS A 210 16.24 -15.21 -28.82
C LYS A 210 16.24 -15.32 -30.35
N ASN A 211 16.99 -14.44 -31.04
CA ASN A 211 17.07 -14.38 -32.49
C ASN A 211 18.48 -14.68 -33.06
N ASP A 212 19.43 -15.10 -32.23
CA ASP A 212 20.74 -15.62 -32.65
C ASP A 212 20.86 -17.12 -32.33
#